data_AF-A0A932NP98-F1
#
_entry.id   AF-A0A932NP98-F1
#
_cell.length_a   1.000
_cell.length_b   1.000
_cell.length_c   1.000
_cell.angle_alpha   90.00
_cell.angle_beta   90.00
_cell.angle_gamma   90.00
#
_symmetry.space_group_name_H-M   'P 1'
#
loop_
_entity.id
_entity.type
_entity.pdbx_description
1 polymer ?
#
loop_
_entity_poly.entity_id
_entity_poly.type
_entity_poly.pdbx_seq_one_letter_code
_entity_poly.pdbx_strand_id
1 'polypeptide(L)'
;MAVQIAWQALPEGYTELWLVERGQPCYKLFALAPKELERSRTLVQRWAEQADSLPEFLEMMHLEGLIDLEMLRRRLEEHIPLYRMWAKLREFCRLAGDIGEVPMHQIIVGDAEDLVPENAVWLPKNRVAEATAAWLSFEAGADVALNSSSLAAVLAELGCLAGQRLGLRWDAAMHLGDWLCGLITGWLLTHGNEEQLWQLESIAAQAAAGGLQHIGPACYNPAVWDVYRPAIAAVVQALREGVS
;
A
#
# COMPACT_ATOMS: atom_id res chain seq x y z
N MET A 1 0.19 -0.17 16.24
CA MET A 1 -1.16 0.48 16.17
C MET A 1 -2.16 -0.65 16.07
N ALA A 2 -3.26 -0.65 16.83
CA ALA A 2 -4.17 -1.82 16.88
C ALA A 2 -4.80 -2.16 15.51
N VAL A 3 -4.83 -3.45 15.18
CA VAL A 3 -5.54 -4.02 14.04
C VAL A 3 -7.04 -3.95 14.32
N GLN A 4 -7.79 -3.22 13.48
CA GLN A 4 -9.23 -3.10 13.65
C GLN A 4 -9.94 -4.32 13.06
N ILE A 5 -10.79 -4.97 13.86
CA ILE A 5 -11.48 -6.20 13.47
C ILE A 5 -12.98 -6.14 13.77
N ALA A 6 -13.76 -6.92 13.02
CA ALA A 6 -15.18 -7.15 13.27
C ALA A 6 -15.51 -8.64 13.13
N TRP A 7 -16.50 -9.07 13.91
CA TRP A 7 -17.06 -10.42 13.82
C TRP A 7 -18.39 -10.36 13.05
N GLN A 8 -18.53 -11.21 12.03
CA GLN A 8 -19.78 -11.37 11.29
C GLN A 8 -20.28 -12.80 11.40
N ALA A 9 -21.50 -12.98 11.91
CA ALA A 9 -22.13 -14.29 12.00
C ALA A 9 -22.65 -14.72 10.63
N LEU A 10 -22.32 -15.94 10.23
CA LEU A 10 -22.86 -16.57 9.03
C LEU A 10 -24.11 -17.39 9.36
N PRO A 11 -25.05 -17.56 8.40
CA PRO A 11 -26.24 -18.39 8.56
C PRO A 11 -25.94 -19.84 8.94
N GLU A 12 -24.77 -20.34 8.54
CA GLU A 12 -24.31 -21.72 8.75
C GLU A 12 -23.70 -21.96 10.14
N GLY A 13 -23.75 -20.95 11.02
CA GLY A 13 -23.26 -21.04 12.40
C GLY A 13 -21.78 -20.70 12.57
N TYR A 14 -21.01 -20.57 11.50
CA TYR A 14 -19.65 -20.01 11.57
C TYR A 14 -19.70 -18.52 11.86
N THR A 15 -18.63 -18.00 12.47
CA THR A 15 -18.43 -16.56 12.59
C THR A 15 -17.13 -16.18 11.92
N GLU A 16 -17.22 -15.26 10.97
CA GLU A 16 -16.09 -14.74 10.23
C GLU A 16 -15.44 -13.60 10.99
N LEU A 17 -14.11 -13.60 11.01
CA LEU A 17 -13.31 -12.48 11.43
C LEU A 17 -12.93 -11.64 10.20
N TRP A 18 -13.26 -10.36 10.26
CA TRP A 18 -13.01 -9.39 9.22
C TRP A 18 -12.07 -8.30 9.71
N LEU A 19 -11.15 -7.87 8.84
CA LEU A 19 -10.45 -6.60 8.99
C LEU A 19 -11.47 -5.46 8.80
N VAL A 20 -11.35 -4.40 9.59
CA VAL A 20 -12.19 -3.21 9.53
C VAL A 20 -11.35 -2.02 9.13
N GLU A 21 -11.83 -1.26 8.17
CA GLU A 21 -11.26 0.02 7.79
C GLU A 21 -12.36 1.07 7.74
N ARG A 22 -12.13 2.23 8.38
CA ARG A 22 -13.12 3.32 8.46
C ARG A 22 -14.48 2.86 9.00
N GLY A 23 -14.47 1.89 9.91
CA GLY A 23 -15.67 1.31 10.51
C GLY A 23 -16.44 0.34 9.62
N GLN A 24 -15.92 -0.01 8.42
CA GLN A 24 -16.53 -0.98 7.52
C GLN A 24 -15.68 -2.25 7.43
N PRO A 25 -16.28 -3.45 7.58
CA PRO A 25 -15.61 -4.72 7.30
C PRO A 25 -15.18 -4.79 5.83
N CYS A 26 -13.88 -4.94 5.58
CA CYS A 26 -13.30 -4.89 4.24
C CYS A 26 -12.76 -6.22 3.73
N TYR A 27 -12.17 -7.02 4.61
CA TYR A 27 -11.46 -8.23 4.20
C TYR A 27 -11.61 -9.37 5.20
N LYS A 28 -12.02 -10.55 4.71
CA LYS A 28 -12.20 -11.75 5.53
C LYS A 28 -10.85 -12.39 5.84
N LEU A 29 -10.48 -12.41 7.13
CA LEU A 29 -9.25 -13.05 7.60
C LEU A 29 -9.44 -14.58 7.65
N PHE A 30 -10.36 -15.05 8.50
CA PHE A 30 -10.70 -16.46 8.66
C PHE A 30 -12.10 -16.62 9.26
N ALA A 31 -12.58 -17.86 9.39
CA ALA A 31 -13.86 -18.18 10.03
C ALA A 31 -13.64 -19.20 11.14
N LEU A 32 -14.36 -19.06 12.24
CA LEU A 32 -14.32 -19.98 13.38
C LEU A 32 -15.67 -20.68 13.55
N ALA A 33 -15.61 -21.94 13.98
CA ALA A 33 -16.81 -22.65 14.42
C ALA A 33 -17.30 -22.08 15.77
N PRO A 34 -18.60 -22.24 16.14
CA PRO A 34 -19.15 -21.70 17.39
C PRO A 34 -18.34 -22.02 18.65
N LYS A 35 -17.88 -23.27 18.77
CA LYS A 35 -17.13 -23.76 19.93
C LYS A 35 -15.73 -23.13 20.05
N GLU A 36 -15.13 -22.78 18.92
CA GLU A 36 -13.83 -22.12 18.86
C GLU A 36 -14.01 -20.62 19.16
N LEU A 37 -15.05 -20.00 18.61
CA LEU A 37 -15.36 -18.59 18.85
C LEU A 37 -15.52 -18.26 20.34
N GLU A 38 -16.30 -19.06 21.08
CA GLU A 38 -16.52 -18.82 22.52
C GLU A 38 -15.22 -18.78 23.33
N ARG A 39 -14.24 -19.59 22.94
CA ARG A 39 -12.94 -19.69 23.63
C ARG A 39 -11.95 -18.65 23.15
N SER A 40 -11.99 -18.31 21.87
CA SER A 40 -10.94 -17.54 21.22
C SER A 40 -11.26 -16.06 21.07
N ARG A 41 -12.53 -15.64 21.19
CA ARG A 41 -12.94 -14.24 20.92
C ARG A 41 -12.17 -13.19 21.71
N THR A 42 -12.02 -13.39 23.03
CA THR A 42 -11.26 -12.46 23.89
C THR A 42 -9.78 -12.45 23.54
N LEU A 43 -9.22 -13.61 23.19
CA LEU A 43 -7.82 -13.77 22.83
C LEU A 43 -7.50 -13.09 21.49
N VAL A 44 -8.35 -13.28 20.49
CA VAL A 44 -8.26 -12.61 19.19
C VAL A 44 -8.36 -11.10 19.35
N GLN A 45 -9.32 -10.61 20.15
CA GLN A 45 -9.46 -9.18 20.42
C GLN A 45 -8.21 -8.59 21.08
N ARG A 46 -7.65 -9.29 22.08
CA ARG A 46 -6.42 -8.88 22.76
C ARG A 46 -5.25 -8.79 21.78
N TRP A 47 -5.07 -9.78 20.91
CA TRP A 47 -4.00 -9.77 19.91
C TRP A 47 -4.20 -8.67 18.88
N ALA A 48 -5.44 -8.40 18.46
CA ALA A 48 -5.73 -7.31 17.53
C ALA A 48 -5.37 -5.94 18.14
N GLU A 49 -5.55 -5.76 19.45
CA GLU A 49 -5.18 -4.55 20.18
C GLU A 49 -3.66 -4.40 20.39
N GLN A 50 -2.95 -5.52 20.51
CA GLN A 50 -1.51 -5.55 20.83
C GLN A 50 -0.60 -5.58 19.60
N ALA A 51 -1.03 -6.24 18.53
CA ALA A 51 -0.23 -6.36 17.33
C ALA A 51 0.03 -4.99 16.70
N ASP A 52 1.26 -4.77 16.26
CA ASP A 52 1.65 -3.55 15.58
C ASP A 52 1.29 -3.56 14.09
N SER A 53 1.00 -4.74 13.55
CA SER A 53 0.67 -4.93 12.14
C SER A 53 -0.23 -6.16 11.91
N LEU A 54 -0.89 -6.20 10.75
CA LEU A 54 -1.69 -7.36 10.35
C LEU A 54 -0.85 -8.65 10.20
N PRO A 55 0.37 -8.64 9.63
CA PRO A 55 1.22 -9.83 9.58
C PRO A 55 1.52 -10.41 10.95
N GLU A 56 1.93 -9.57 11.91
CA GLU A 56 2.17 -10.00 13.30
C GLU A 56 0.90 -10.58 13.92
N PHE A 57 -0.24 -9.91 13.72
CA PHE A 57 -1.52 -10.43 14.18
C PHE A 57 -1.82 -11.83 13.63
N LEU A 58 -1.63 -12.05 12.31
CA LEU A 58 -1.85 -13.35 11.67
C LEU A 58 -0.87 -14.41 12.17
N GLU A 59 0.40 -14.05 12.39
CA GLU A 59 1.38 -14.95 13.02
C GLU A 59 0.93 -15.38 14.42
N MET A 60 0.40 -14.46 15.23
CA MET A 60 -0.14 -14.80 16.55
C MET A 60 -1.37 -15.71 16.44
N MET A 61 -2.26 -15.50 15.47
CA MET A 61 -3.40 -16.40 15.24
C MET A 61 -2.94 -17.82 14.88
N HIS A 62 -1.82 -17.95 14.17
CA HIS A 62 -1.24 -19.25 13.86
C HIS A 62 -0.63 -19.91 15.11
N LEU A 63 0.15 -19.17 15.89
CA LEU A 63 0.76 -19.67 17.13
C LEU A 63 -0.28 -20.11 18.16
N GLU A 64 -1.44 -19.44 18.18
CA GLU A 64 -2.58 -19.76 19.04
C GLU A 64 -3.46 -20.89 18.47
N GLY A 65 -3.07 -21.46 17.32
CA GLY A 65 -3.73 -22.60 16.69
C GLY A 65 -5.09 -22.28 16.05
N LEU A 66 -5.38 -20.99 15.81
CA LEU A 66 -6.64 -20.54 15.22
C LEU A 66 -6.64 -20.59 13.69
N ILE A 67 -5.46 -20.52 13.08
CA ILE A 67 -5.25 -20.74 11.65
C ILE A 67 -4.08 -21.69 11.44
N ASP A 68 -4.17 -22.55 10.44
CA ASP A 68 -3.06 -23.43 10.06
C ASP A 68 -1.97 -22.65 9.29
N LEU A 69 -0.82 -23.31 9.10
CA LEU A 69 0.33 -22.73 8.42
C LEU A 69 0.03 -22.41 6.94
N GLU A 70 -0.85 -23.19 6.31
CA GLU A 70 -1.24 -22.98 4.91
C GLU A 70 -2.09 -21.72 4.77
N MET A 71 -3.05 -21.52 5.65
CA MET A 71 -3.88 -20.33 5.73
C MET A 71 -3.05 -19.10 6.10
N LEU A 72 -2.11 -19.22 7.05
CA LEU A 72 -1.15 -18.16 7.35
C LEU A 72 -0.38 -17.80 6.07
N ARG A 73 0.29 -18.76 5.42
CA ARG A 73 1.06 -18.51 4.20
C ARG A 73 0.22 -17.88 3.12
N ARG A 74 -0.98 -18.39 2.84
CA ARG A 74 -1.89 -17.82 1.85
C ARG A 74 -2.24 -16.37 2.19
N ARG A 75 -2.61 -16.08 3.44
CA ARG A 75 -2.94 -14.70 3.86
C ARG A 75 -1.73 -13.78 3.85
N LEU A 76 -0.55 -14.28 4.19
CA LEU A 76 0.67 -13.51 4.14
C LEU A 76 1.11 -13.26 2.68
N GLU A 77 1.02 -14.26 1.79
CA GLU A 77 1.32 -14.14 0.36
C GLU A 77 0.35 -13.19 -0.36
N GLU A 78 -0.92 -13.23 0.00
CA GLU A 78 -1.94 -12.32 -0.56
C GLU A 78 -1.70 -10.85 -0.18
N HIS A 79 -1.03 -10.58 0.96
CA HIS A 79 -1.07 -9.25 1.58
C HIS A 79 0.29 -8.64 1.95
N ILE A 80 1.21 -9.38 2.59
CA ILE A 80 2.50 -8.84 3.10
C ILE A 80 3.17 -7.88 2.12
N PRO A 81 3.27 -8.19 0.81
CA PRO A 81 4.04 -7.34 -0.09
C PRO A 81 3.42 -5.95 -0.27
N LEU A 82 2.10 -5.88 -0.45
CA LEU A 82 1.36 -4.62 -0.55
C LEU A 82 1.44 -3.85 0.76
N TYR A 83 1.38 -4.54 1.90
CA TYR A 83 1.56 -3.92 3.21
C TYR A 83 2.96 -3.32 3.39
N ARG A 84 4.02 -4.01 2.94
CA ARG A 84 5.40 -3.49 3.02
C ARG A 84 5.61 -2.29 2.11
N MET A 85 5.16 -2.39 0.86
CA MET A 85 5.21 -1.27 -0.09
C MET A 85 4.42 -0.07 0.43
N TRP A 86 3.21 -0.28 0.95
CA TRP A 86 2.38 0.77 1.54
C TRP A 86 3.01 1.37 2.80
N ALA A 87 3.59 0.56 3.68
CA ALA A 87 4.27 1.05 4.87
C ALA A 87 5.43 2.00 4.50
N LYS A 88 6.20 1.68 3.45
CA LYS A 88 7.21 2.61 2.95
C LYS A 88 6.63 3.83 2.28
N LEU A 89 5.56 3.71 1.49
CA LEU A 89 4.84 4.88 0.97
C LEU A 89 4.31 5.78 2.08
N ARG A 90 3.84 5.21 3.20
CA ARG A 90 3.37 5.95 4.37
C ARG A 90 4.50 6.69 5.07
N GLU A 91 5.65 6.05 5.26
CA GLU A 91 6.85 6.72 5.79
C GLU A 91 7.31 7.85 4.87
N PHE A 92 7.19 7.65 3.56
CA PHE A 92 7.55 8.62 2.54
C PHE A 92 6.62 9.83 2.59
N CYS A 93 5.30 9.59 2.61
CA CYS A 93 4.27 10.63 2.62
C CYS A 93 4.14 11.37 3.97
N ARG A 94 4.83 10.93 5.03
CA ARG A 94 4.63 11.38 6.42
C ARG A 94 4.63 12.91 6.60
N LEU A 95 5.44 13.64 5.83
CA LEU A 95 5.51 15.11 5.87
C LEU A 95 4.35 15.80 5.13
N ALA A 96 3.76 15.13 4.14
CA ALA A 96 2.56 15.59 3.44
C ALA A 96 1.27 15.26 4.21
N GLY A 97 1.29 14.18 5.00
CA GLY A 97 0.19 13.73 5.84
C GLY A 97 0.31 12.23 6.19
N ASP A 98 -0.50 11.77 7.15
CA ASP A 98 -0.61 10.33 7.40
C ASP A 98 -1.67 9.72 6.46
N ILE A 99 -1.22 8.87 5.53
CA ILE A 99 -2.11 8.16 4.60
C ILE A 99 -2.87 7.00 5.25
N GLY A 100 -2.54 6.67 6.51
CA GLY A 100 -3.17 5.62 7.29
C GLY A 100 -2.73 4.21 6.89
N GLU A 101 -3.47 3.21 7.36
CA GLU A 101 -3.25 1.80 7.01
C GLU A 101 -3.58 1.52 5.55
N VAL A 102 -3.07 0.38 5.06
CA VAL A 102 -3.30 -0.11 3.71
C VAL A 102 -4.81 -0.16 3.44
N PRO A 103 -5.29 0.46 2.36
CA PRO A 103 -6.72 0.53 2.06
C PRO A 103 -7.21 -0.75 1.36
N MET A 104 -7.29 -1.88 2.06
CA MET A 104 -7.57 -3.18 1.41
C MET A 104 -8.89 -3.23 0.65
N HIS A 105 -9.90 -2.49 1.10
CA HIS A 105 -11.18 -2.38 0.38
C HIS A 105 -11.07 -1.66 -0.97
N GLN A 106 -10.00 -0.90 -1.19
CA GLN A 106 -9.75 -0.14 -2.41
C GLN A 106 -8.74 -0.86 -3.32
N ILE A 107 -8.23 -2.04 -2.94
CA ILE A 107 -7.26 -2.80 -3.74
C ILE A 107 -7.89 -4.13 -4.15
N ILE A 108 -8.11 -4.30 -5.44
CA ILE A 108 -8.67 -5.53 -6.01
C ILE A 108 -7.56 -6.28 -6.73
N VAL A 109 -7.18 -7.44 -6.21
CA VAL A 109 -6.17 -8.30 -6.84
C VAL A 109 -6.86 -9.44 -7.60
N GLY A 110 -6.71 -9.48 -8.93
CA GLY A 110 -7.48 -10.39 -9.79
C GLY A 110 -6.79 -10.81 -11.09
N ASP A 111 -7.41 -11.75 -11.80
CA ASP A 111 -6.93 -12.27 -13.10
C ASP A 111 -7.59 -11.58 -14.30
N ALA A 112 -8.80 -11.03 -14.11
CA ALA A 112 -9.50 -10.20 -15.08
C ALA A 112 -9.83 -8.84 -14.44
N GLU A 113 -9.82 -7.80 -15.25
CA GLU A 113 -10.33 -6.48 -14.88
C GLU A 113 -11.86 -6.57 -14.81
N ASP A 114 -12.37 -7.06 -13.68
CA ASP A 114 -13.79 -6.97 -13.35
C ASP A 114 -14.15 -5.49 -13.10
N LEU A 115 -15.44 -5.20 -12.95
CA LEU A 115 -15.93 -3.86 -12.61
C LEU A 115 -15.22 -3.30 -11.37
N VAL A 116 -14.21 -2.46 -11.60
CA VAL A 116 -13.45 -1.76 -10.56
C VAL A 116 -14.30 -0.57 -10.10
N PRO A 117 -14.66 -0.49 -8.80
CA PRO A 117 -15.30 0.70 -8.25
C PRO A 117 -14.48 1.97 -8.56
N GLU A 118 -15.14 3.11 -8.77
CA GLU A 118 -14.48 4.39 -9.12
C GLU A 118 -13.41 4.86 -8.11
N ASN A 119 -13.39 4.30 -6.91
CA ASN A 119 -12.47 4.62 -5.82
C ASN A 119 -11.57 3.45 -5.42
N ALA A 120 -11.40 2.48 -6.31
CA ALA A 120 -10.54 1.32 -6.12
C ALA A 120 -9.54 1.20 -7.27
N VAL A 121 -8.43 0.51 -7.01
CA VAL A 121 -7.43 0.15 -8.00
C VAL A 121 -7.47 -1.35 -8.22
N TRP A 122 -7.25 -1.77 -9.46
CA TRP A 122 -7.13 -3.17 -9.81
C TRP A 122 -5.68 -3.52 -10.09
N LEU A 123 -5.21 -4.59 -9.45
CA LEU A 123 -3.85 -5.08 -9.58
C LEU A 123 -3.87 -6.52 -10.12
N PRO A 124 -3.28 -6.78 -11.30
CA PRO A 124 -3.15 -8.14 -11.81
C PRO A 124 -2.35 -9.02 -10.85
N LYS A 125 -2.83 -10.24 -10.54
CA LYS A 125 -2.13 -11.18 -9.63
C LYS A 125 -0.67 -11.41 -10.00
N ASN A 126 -0.39 -11.63 -11.29
CA ASN A 126 0.97 -11.84 -11.78
C ASN A 126 1.86 -10.62 -11.55
N ARG A 127 1.35 -9.41 -11.79
CA ARG A 127 2.10 -8.16 -11.53
C ARG A 127 2.36 -7.96 -10.05
N VAL A 128 1.39 -8.26 -9.18
CA VAL A 128 1.59 -8.19 -7.72
C VAL A 128 2.69 -9.16 -7.30
N ALA A 129 2.70 -10.39 -7.81
CA ALA A 129 3.73 -11.38 -7.49
C ALA A 129 5.13 -10.94 -7.97
N GLU A 130 5.25 -10.39 -9.18
CA GLU A 130 6.52 -9.90 -9.71
C GLU A 130 7.01 -8.64 -8.99
N ALA A 131 6.11 -7.69 -8.69
CA ALA A 131 6.39 -6.51 -7.89
C ALA A 131 6.90 -6.88 -6.49
N THR A 132 6.27 -7.89 -5.88
CA THR A 132 6.68 -8.45 -4.60
C THR A 132 8.11 -8.98 -4.65
N ALA A 133 8.41 -9.82 -5.64
CA ALA A 133 9.73 -10.41 -5.78
C ALA A 133 10.82 -9.34 -5.97
N ALA A 134 10.51 -8.33 -6.79
CA ALA A 134 11.37 -7.15 -6.97
C ALA A 134 11.60 -6.39 -5.65
N TRP A 135 10.54 -6.09 -4.90
CA TRP A 135 10.63 -5.39 -3.61
C TRP A 135 11.45 -6.14 -2.57
N LEU A 136 11.21 -7.45 -2.42
CA LEU A 136 11.96 -8.29 -1.49
C LEU A 136 13.44 -8.39 -1.86
N SER A 137 13.75 -8.41 -3.17
CA SER A 137 15.13 -8.44 -3.65
C SER A 137 15.84 -7.12 -3.34
N PHE A 138 15.14 -5.99 -3.47
CA PHE A 138 15.63 -4.69 -3.02
C PHE A 138 15.88 -4.68 -1.50
N GLU A 139 14.94 -5.15 -0.68
CA GLU A 139 15.14 -5.24 0.78
C GLU A 139 16.34 -6.12 1.16
N ALA A 140 16.70 -7.09 0.31
CA ALA A 140 17.90 -7.93 0.44
C ALA A 140 19.19 -7.28 -0.08
N GLY A 141 19.15 -6.02 -0.54
CA GLY A 141 20.31 -5.24 -0.98
C GLY A 141 20.54 -5.20 -2.51
N ALA A 142 19.59 -5.68 -3.31
CA ALA A 142 19.69 -5.58 -4.78
C ALA A 142 18.93 -4.33 -5.30
N ASP A 143 19.58 -3.16 -5.23
CA ASP A 143 18.98 -1.87 -5.62
C ASP A 143 18.34 -1.87 -7.02
N VAL A 144 18.98 -2.56 -7.97
CA VAL A 144 18.49 -2.69 -9.35
C VAL A 144 17.13 -3.39 -9.45
N ALA A 145 16.71 -4.13 -8.43
CA ALA A 145 15.40 -4.78 -8.40
C ALA A 145 14.25 -3.76 -8.34
N LEU A 146 14.50 -2.54 -7.84
CA LEU A 146 13.52 -1.45 -7.92
C LEU A 146 13.20 -1.06 -9.37
N ASN A 147 14.10 -1.34 -10.32
CA ASN A 147 13.88 -1.12 -11.75
C ASN A 147 13.07 -2.27 -12.37
N SER A 148 11.84 -2.47 -11.88
CA SER A 148 10.89 -3.47 -12.35
C SER A 148 9.61 -2.80 -12.84
N SER A 149 9.18 -3.12 -14.06
CA SER A 149 7.95 -2.57 -14.65
C SER A 149 6.69 -3.04 -13.90
N SER A 150 6.69 -4.26 -13.37
CA SER A 150 5.59 -4.77 -12.54
C SER A 150 5.53 -4.05 -11.20
N LEU A 151 6.69 -3.75 -10.60
CA LEU A 151 6.76 -2.93 -9.39
C LEU A 151 6.30 -1.50 -9.65
N ALA A 152 6.72 -0.90 -10.76
CA ALA A 152 6.30 0.42 -11.19
C ALA A 152 4.77 0.52 -11.29
N ALA A 153 4.12 -0.43 -11.97
CA ALA A 153 2.67 -0.47 -12.10
C ALA A 153 1.96 -0.56 -10.74
N VAL A 154 2.43 -1.44 -9.85
CA VAL A 154 1.84 -1.57 -8.51
C VAL A 154 2.04 -0.29 -7.69
N LEU A 155 3.23 0.32 -7.74
CA LEU A 155 3.51 1.54 -7.00
C LEU A 155 2.73 2.76 -7.51
N ALA A 156 2.44 2.85 -8.81
CA ALA A 156 1.60 3.92 -9.35
C ALA A 156 0.17 3.84 -8.79
N GLU A 157 -0.42 2.64 -8.79
CA GLU A 157 -1.76 2.41 -8.24
C GLU A 157 -1.82 2.66 -6.71
N LEU A 158 -0.83 2.14 -5.96
CA LEU A 158 -0.73 2.43 -4.53
C LEU A 158 -0.48 3.92 -4.27
N GLY A 159 0.31 4.58 -5.11
CA GLY A 159 0.56 6.02 -5.04
C GLY A 159 -0.70 6.85 -5.32
N CYS A 160 -1.57 6.40 -6.23
CA CYS A 160 -2.89 7.00 -6.46
C CYS A 160 -3.76 6.92 -5.19
N LEU A 161 -3.84 5.75 -4.57
CA LEU A 161 -4.56 5.60 -3.31
C LEU A 161 -3.97 6.45 -2.18
N ALA A 162 -2.63 6.56 -2.10
CA ALA A 162 -1.97 7.47 -1.16
C ALA A 162 -2.36 8.92 -1.43
N GLY A 163 -2.40 9.36 -2.69
CA GLY A 163 -2.85 10.70 -3.10
C GLY A 163 -4.29 11.00 -2.66
N GLN A 164 -5.22 10.06 -2.84
CA GLN A 164 -6.58 10.20 -2.31
C GLN A 164 -6.60 10.37 -0.79
N ARG A 165 -5.76 9.61 -0.07
CA ARG A 165 -5.65 9.69 1.40
C ARG A 165 -5.07 11.04 1.86
N LEU A 166 -4.28 11.69 1.01
CA LEU A 166 -3.78 13.06 1.20
C LEU A 166 -4.78 14.14 0.74
N GLY A 167 -5.99 13.75 0.34
CA GLY A 167 -7.07 14.67 -0.05
C GLY A 167 -6.95 15.20 -1.48
N LEU A 168 -6.20 14.53 -2.35
CA LEU A 168 -6.20 14.84 -3.78
C LEU A 168 -7.46 14.27 -4.45
N ARG A 169 -7.94 14.96 -5.48
CA ARG A 169 -8.93 14.40 -6.42
C ARG A 169 -8.29 13.24 -7.21
N TRP A 170 -9.10 12.37 -7.80
CA TRP A 170 -8.62 11.17 -8.47
C TRP A 170 -7.61 11.44 -9.59
N ASP A 171 -7.86 12.44 -10.43
CA ASP A 171 -6.95 12.89 -11.49
C ASP A 171 -5.58 13.31 -10.93
N ALA A 172 -5.59 14.20 -9.93
CA ALA A 172 -4.37 14.65 -9.26
C ALA A 172 -3.67 13.50 -8.50
N ALA A 173 -4.42 12.55 -7.96
CA ALA A 173 -3.90 11.38 -7.27
C ALA A 173 -3.20 10.42 -8.24
N MET A 174 -3.74 10.19 -9.44
CA MET A 174 -3.06 9.41 -10.48
C MET A 174 -1.72 10.04 -10.86
N HIS A 175 -1.66 11.36 -11.00
CA HIS A 175 -0.40 12.07 -11.28
C HIS A 175 0.61 11.94 -10.14
N LEU A 176 0.17 11.96 -8.87
CA LEU A 176 1.04 11.65 -7.75
C LEU A 176 1.56 10.21 -7.84
N GLY A 177 0.70 9.25 -8.19
CA GLY A 177 1.07 7.85 -8.39
C GLY A 177 2.14 7.66 -9.45
N ASP A 178 1.94 8.23 -10.64
CA ASP A 178 2.89 8.18 -11.76
C ASP A 178 4.23 8.81 -11.37
N TRP A 179 4.20 9.96 -10.68
CA TRP A 179 5.41 10.63 -10.20
C TRP A 179 6.16 9.80 -9.14
N LEU A 180 5.46 9.28 -8.13
CA LEU A 180 6.06 8.42 -7.09
C LEU A 180 6.67 7.14 -7.68
N CYS A 181 5.98 6.54 -8.65
CA CYS A 181 6.50 5.39 -9.39
C CYS A 181 7.81 5.74 -10.11
N GLY A 182 7.82 6.82 -10.90
CA GLY A 182 9.02 7.28 -11.61
C GLY A 182 10.18 7.57 -10.67
N LEU A 183 9.87 8.22 -9.55
CA LEU A 183 10.83 8.54 -8.50
C LEU A 183 11.47 7.29 -7.87
N ILE A 184 10.67 6.26 -7.59
CA ILE A 184 11.15 5.05 -6.89
C ILE A 184 11.86 4.11 -7.88
N THR A 185 11.26 3.88 -9.03
CA THR A 185 11.63 2.79 -9.94
C THR A 185 12.43 3.24 -11.16
N GLY A 186 12.40 4.54 -11.48
CA GLY A 186 12.89 5.08 -12.75
C GLY A 186 11.96 4.85 -13.93
N TRP A 187 10.82 4.17 -13.76
CA TRP A 187 9.82 3.96 -14.81
C TRP A 187 8.79 5.07 -14.82
N LEU A 188 8.69 5.76 -15.95
CA LEU A 188 7.62 6.71 -16.22
C LEU A 188 6.47 5.97 -16.90
N LEU A 189 5.41 5.73 -16.14
CA LEU A 189 4.14 5.23 -16.68
C LEU A 189 3.36 6.43 -17.22
N THR A 190 3.80 6.99 -18.34
CA THR A 190 3.21 8.22 -18.87
C THR A 190 1.87 7.92 -19.53
N HIS A 191 0.78 8.30 -18.86
CA HIS A 191 -0.55 8.41 -19.46
C HIS A 191 -0.67 9.61 -20.43
N GLY A 192 0.42 9.99 -21.12
CA GLY A 192 0.47 11.11 -22.06
C GLY A 192 0.72 12.49 -21.45
N ASN A 193 1.20 12.58 -20.20
CA ASN A 193 1.42 13.88 -19.50
C ASN A 193 2.86 14.09 -18.99
N GLU A 194 3.84 13.92 -19.89
CA GLU A 194 5.26 14.09 -19.57
C GLU A 194 5.60 15.49 -19.06
N GLU A 195 4.96 16.53 -19.62
CA GLU A 195 5.18 17.92 -19.20
C GLU A 195 4.81 18.14 -17.73
N GLN A 196 3.66 17.63 -17.30
CA GLN A 196 3.24 17.75 -15.90
C GLN A 196 4.18 16.98 -14.97
N LEU A 197 4.64 15.78 -15.34
CA LEU A 197 5.62 15.04 -14.53
C LEU A 197 6.94 15.82 -14.38
N TRP A 198 7.40 16.48 -15.43
CA TRP A 198 8.56 17.38 -15.38
C TRP A 198 8.32 18.61 -14.48
N GLN A 199 7.11 19.17 -14.47
CA GLN A 199 6.76 20.26 -13.56
C GLN A 199 6.78 19.79 -12.10
N LEU A 200 6.21 18.61 -11.80
CA LEU A 200 6.25 18.02 -10.45
C LEU A 200 7.69 17.74 -10.01
N GLU A 201 8.54 17.24 -10.90
CA GLU A 201 9.96 17.03 -10.60
C GLU A 201 10.69 18.36 -10.33
N SER A 202 10.35 19.42 -11.06
CA SER A 202 10.92 20.75 -10.83
C SER A 202 10.53 21.31 -9.46
N ILE A 203 9.26 21.14 -9.06
CA ILE A 203 8.76 21.51 -7.72
C ILE A 203 9.48 20.70 -6.65
N ALA A 204 9.62 19.38 -6.87
CA ALA A 204 10.29 18.49 -5.96
C ALA A 204 11.76 18.86 -5.75
N ALA A 205 12.51 19.11 -6.83
CA ALA A 205 13.90 19.53 -6.78
C ALA A 205 14.06 20.85 -6.00
N GLN A 206 13.19 21.83 -6.28
CA GLN A 206 13.19 23.11 -5.60
C GLN A 206 12.96 22.98 -4.09
N ALA A 207 12.04 22.08 -3.69
CA ALA A 207 11.71 21.83 -2.29
C ALA A 207 12.77 21.00 -1.55
N ALA A 208 13.40 20.03 -2.21
CA ALA A 208 14.35 19.10 -1.60
C ALA A 208 15.79 19.66 -1.50
N ALA A 209 16.26 20.34 -2.56
CA ALA A 209 17.67 20.73 -2.70
C ALA A 209 17.89 22.25 -2.78
N GLY A 210 16.83 23.05 -2.63
CA GLY A 210 16.92 24.52 -2.73
C GLY A 210 17.25 25.03 -4.14
N GLY A 211 17.09 24.19 -5.16
CA GLY A 211 17.33 24.54 -6.57
C GLY A 211 17.09 23.38 -7.54
N LEU A 212 17.23 23.65 -8.84
CA LEU A 212 17.01 22.72 -9.97
C LEU A 212 18.11 21.66 -10.11
N GLN A 213 18.35 20.84 -9.07
CA GLN A 213 19.19 19.65 -9.20
C GLN A 213 18.31 18.43 -9.42
N HIS A 214 18.56 17.70 -10.52
CA HIS A 214 17.92 16.43 -10.78
C HIS A 214 18.52 15.38 -9.83
N ILE A 215 17.77 15.00 -8.79
CA ILE A 215 18.25 14.09 -7.74
C ILE A 215 18.23 12.63 -8.24
N GLY A 216 17.44 12.31 -9.27
CA GLY A 216 17.41 11.01 -9.93
C GLY A 216 16.61 9.95 -9.16
N PRO A 217 16.20 8.84 -9.82
CA PRO A 217 15.33 7.88 -9.19
C PRO A 217 16.07 6.99 -8.19
N ALA A 218 15.35 6.52 -7.19
CA ALA A 218 15.90 5.77 -6.06
C ALA A 218 16.46 4.40 -6.44
N CYS A 219 16.02 3.80 -7.54
CA CYS A 219 16.56 2.55 -8.06
C CYS A 219 18.06 2.63 -8.42
N TYR A 220 18.62 3.83 -8.62
CA TYR A 220 20.06 4.04 -8.85
C TYR A 220 20.80 4.55 -7.61
N ASN A 221 20.08 5.04 -6.60
CA ASN A 221 20.64 5.53 -5.34
C ASN A 221 19.55 5.62 -4.27
N PRO A 222 19.33 4.60 -3.43
CA PRO A 222 18.25 4.61 -2.43
C PRO A 222 18.35 5.74 -1.40
N ALA A 223 19.54 6.34 -1.20
CA ALA A 223 19.72 7.46 -0.29
C ALA A 223 18.92 8.72 -0.72
N VAL A 224 18.48 8.79 -1.98
CA VAL A 224 17.62 9.89 -2.45
C VAL A 224 16.24 9.87 -1.81
N TRP A 225 15.77 8.75 -1.25
CA TRP A 225 14.47 8.71 -0.54
C TRP A 225 14.40 9.74 0.57
N ASP A 226 15.46 9.89 1.36
CA ASP A 226 15.46 10.87 2.46
C ASP A 226 15.49 12.31 1.96
N VAL A 227 16.03 12.54 0.76
CA VAL A 227 16.08 13.85 0.11
C VAL A 227 14.70 14.26 -0.40
N TYR A 228 13.89 13.33 -0.91
CA TYR A 228 12.57 13.61 -1.49
C TYR A 228 11.41 13.66 -0.48
N ARG A 229 11.59 13.22 0.77
CA ARG A 229 10.53 13.34 1.81
C ARG A 229 9.90 14.75 1.90
N PRO A 230 10.67 15.86 1.98
CA PRO A 230 10.08 17.21 1.99
C PRO A 230 9.43 17.58 0.65
N ALA A 231 9.90 17.03 -0.47
CA ALA A 231 9.35 17.32 -1.80
C ALA A 231 7.93 16.80 -1.98
N ILE A 232 7.57 15.65 -1.37
CA ILE A 232 6.22 15.08 -1.49
C ILE A 232 5.16 16.06 -0.98
N ALA A 233 5.43 16.75 0.13
CA ALA A 233 4.50 17.75 0.67
C ALA A 233 4.28 18.91 -0.32
N ALA A 234 5.34 19.37 -0.97
CA ALA A 234 5.26 20.43 -1.98
C ALA A 234 4.51 19.96 -3.24
N VAL A 235 4.82 18.76 -3.74
CA VAL A 235 4.14 18.14 -4.89
C VAL A 235 2.66 17.96 -4.62
N VAL A 236 2.29 17.43 -3.44
CA VAL A 236 0.89 17.25 -3.02
C VAL A 236 0.17 18.59 -2.93
N GLN A 237 0.80 19.63 -2.38
CA GLN A 237 0.19 20.95 -2.31
C GLN A 237 -0.04 21.53 -3.73
N ALA A 238 0.94 21.37 -4.62
CA ALA A 238 0.85 21.85 -5.98
C ALA A 238 -0.25 21.13 -6.79
N LEU A 239 -0.34 19.81 -6.64
CA LEU A 239 -1.42 19.01 -7.23
C LEU A 239 -2.80 19.38 -6.68
N ARG A 240 -2.88 19.78 -5.41
CA ARG A 240 -4.13 20.27 -4.79
C ARG A 240 -4.56 21.63 -5.34
N GLU A 241 -3.60 22.50 -5.63
CA GLU A 241 -3.82 23.84 -6.20
C GLU A 241 -4.10 23.80 -7.71
N GLY A 242 -3.89 22.65 -8.36
CA GLY A 242 -4.22 22.42 -9.75
C GLY A 242 -3.14 22.85 -10.72
N VAL A 243 -1.87 22.55 -10.41
CA VAL A 243 -0.77 22.71 -11.38
C VAL A 243 -1.15 22.11 -12.74
N SER A 244 -1.17 23.02 -13.71
CA SER A 244 -1.53 22.85 -15.12
C SER A 244 -0.31 22.90 -16.02
#